data_AF-A0A453SKG9-F1
#
_entry.id   AF-A0A453SKG9-F1
#
_cell.length_a   1.000
_cell.length_b   1.000
_cell.length_c   1.000
_cell.angle_alpha   90.00
_cell.angle_beta   90.00
_cell.angle_gamma   90.00
#
_symmetry.space_group_name_H-M   'P 1'
#
loop_
_entity.id
_entity.type
_entity.pdbx_description
1 polymer ?
#
loop_
_entity_poly.entity_id
_entity_poly.type
_entity_poly.pdbx_seq_one_letter_code
_entity_poly.pdbx_strand_id
1 'polypeptide(L)' 'MAVCFIYKAGRKPFTVNRSKRFKIITGLTEGIVYLHKHSMFWLLHRDLKPHNVLLDCSMIPKIADFGSARALS' A
#
# COMPACT_ATOMS: atom_id res chain seq x y z
N MET A 1 -9.54 10.95 4.42
CA MET A 1 -8.32 10.39 3.79
C MET A 1 -8.71 9.79 2.46
N ALA A 2 -8.60 10.54 1.37
CA ALA A 2 -9.04 10.09 0.05
C ALA A 2 -8.15 8.92 -0.42
N VAL A 3 -8.68 7.71 -0.28
CA VAL A 3 -8.36 6.63 -1.21
C VAL A 3 -9.08 7.04 -2.48
N CYS A 4 -8.34 7.33 -3.56
CA CYS A 4 -8.91 7.58 -4.89
C CYS A 4 -9.83 6.37 -5.16
N PHE A 5 -11.16 6.53 -5.01
CA PHE A 5 -12.16 5.44 -5.04
C PHE A 5 -12.24 4.73 -6.41
N ILE A 6 -11.34 5.01 -7.34
CA ILE A 6 -11.55 4.79 -8.76
C ILE A 6 -10.26 4.31 -9.42
N TYR A 7 -10.06 2.99 -9.39
CA TYR A 7 -9.63 2.30 -10.61
C TYR A 7 -10.66 1.21 -10.90
N LYS A 8 -11.89 1.64 -11.25
CA LYS A 8 -12.91 0.77 -11.83
C LYS A 8 -13.19 1.20 -13.27
N ALA A 9 -13.08 0.23 -14.17
CA ALA A 9 -13.52 0.17 -15.57
C ALA A 9 -12.83 1.10 -16.60
N GLY A 10 -11.90 0.54 -17.40
CA GLY A 10 -11.34 1.19 -18.59
C GLY A 10 -9.87 0.84 -18.84
N ARG A 11 -9.56 -0.44 -19.08
CA ARG A 11 -8.19 -0.95 -19.19
C ARG A 11 -7.43 -0.33 -20.37
N LYS A 12 -6.57 0.64 -20.10
CA LYS A 12 -5.26 0.69 -20.76
C LYS A 12 -4.26 0.00 -19.82
N PRO A 13 -3.44 -0.96 -20.30
CA PRO A 13 -2.33 -1.48 -19.51
C PRO A 13 -1.45 -0.29 -19.13
N PHE A 14 -1.40 0.05 -17.84
CA PHE A 14 -0.46 1.07 -17.39
C PHE A 14 0.94 0.45 -17.41
N THR A 15 1.78 0.94 -18.31
CA THR A 15 3.17 0.49 -18.40
C THR A 15 3.95 1.02 -17.20
N VAL A 16 4.14 0.17 -16.19
CA VAL A 16 5.01 0.48 -15.05
C VAL A 16 6.45 0.22 -15.47
N ASN A 17 7.17 1.30 -15.80
CA ASN A 17 8.61 1.24 -16.07
C ASN A 17 9.41 0.93 -14.79
N ARG A 18 10.69 0.57 -14.94
CA ARG A 18 11.56 0.18 -13.82
C ARG A 18 11.59 1.23 -12.71
N SER A 19 11.73 2.51 -13.05
CA SER A 19 11.77 3.61 -12.08
C SER A 19 10.48 3.74 -11.28
N LYS A 20 9.32 3.57 -11.91
CA LYS A 20 8.02 3.56 -11.22
C LYS A 20 7.90 2.37 -10.27
N ARG A 21 8.37 1.18 -10.68
CA ARG A 21 8.39 -0.01 -9.80
C ARG A 21 9.20 0.22 -8.54
N PHE A 22 10.39 0.82 -8.68
CA PHE A 22 11.22 1.17 -7.53
C PHE A 22 10.50 2.12 -6.57
N LYS A 23 9.87 3.18 -7.08
CA LYS A 23 9.09 4.12 -6.24
C LYS A 23 7.96 3.41 -5.47
N ILE A 24 7.24 2.49 -6.12
CA ILE A 24 6.17 1.71 -5.48
C ILE A 24 6.74 0.80 -4.39
N ILE A 25 7.84 0.09 -4.65
CA ILE A 25 8.47 -0.81 -3.67
C ILE A 25 9.00 -0.01 -2.47
N THR A 26 9.66 1.13 -2.72
CA THR A 26 10.16 2.02 -1.67
C THR A 26 9.02 2.52 -0.79
N GLY A 27 7.97 3.12 -1.37
CA GLY A 27 6.85 3.63 -0.58
C GLY A 27 6.09 2.54 0.19
N LEU A 28 5.98 1.33 -0.38
CA LEU A 28 5.38 0.20 0.32
C LEU A 28 6.22 -0.21 1.54
N THR A 29 7.54 -0.25 1.37
CA THR A 29 8.48 -0.61 2.44
C THR A 29 8.46 0.43 3.55
N GLU A 30 8.43 1.71 3.21
CA GLU A 30 8.27 2.82 4.16
C GLU A 30 6.96 2.70 4.96
N GLY A 31 5.85 2.38 4.28
CA GLY A 31 4.57 2.11 4.93
C GLY A 31 4.63 0.97 5.93
N ILE A 32 5.27 -0.15 5.58
CA ILE A 32 5.43 -1.30 6.49
C ILE A 32 6.32 -0.94 7.69
N VAL A 33 7.44 -0.24 7.45
CA VAL A 33 8.32 0.23 8.52
C VAL A 33 7.58 1.16 9.47
N TYR A 34 6.74 2.05 8.93
CA TYR A 34 5.90 2.91 9.75
C TYR A 34 4.96 2.08 10.64
N LEU A 35 4.23 1.12 10.07
CA LEU A 35 3.34 0.24 10.84
C LEU A 35 4.08 -0.48 11.97
N HIS A 36 5.28 -1.00 11.69
CA HIS A 36 6.03 -1.80 12.65
C HIS A 36 6.77 -0.99 13.72
N LYS A 37 7.33 0.18 13.37
CA LYS A 37 8.27 0.90 14.24
C LYS A 37 7.80 2.27 14.70
N HIS A 38 6.88 2.90 13.98
CA HIS A 38 6.52 4.30 14.19
C HIS A 38 5.02 4.50 14.48
N SER A 39 4.20 3.47 14.28
CA SER A 39 2.82 3.48 14.76
C SER A 39 2.76 3.36 16.28
N MET A 40 1.66 3.81 16.89
CA MET A 40 1.52 3.78 18.35
C MET A 40 1.47 2.36 18.94
N PHE A 41 1.21 1.33 18.14
CA PHE A 41 0.85 -0.01 18.64
C PHE A 41 1.54 -1.18 17.92
N TRP A 42 2.74 -0.99 17.36
CA TRP A 42 3.47 -1.98 16.53
C TRP A 42 2.50 -2.87 15.72
N LEU A 43 1.88 -2.28 14.70
CA LEU A 43 0.79 -2.93 13.98
C LEU A 43 1.33 -3.96 12.97
N LEU A 44 1.03 -5.24 13.16
CA LEU A 44 1.26 -6.28 12.16
C LEU A 44 0.07 -6.38 11.20
N HIS A 45 0.32 -6.24 9.89
CA HIS A 45 -0.74 -6.33 8.86
C HIS A 45 -1.29 -7.76 8.66
N ARG A 46 -0.41 -8.77 8.67
CA ARG A 46 -0.67 -10.22 8.50
C ARG A 46 -1.29 -10.69 7.17
N ASP A 47 -1.91 -9.82 6.37
CA ASP A 47 -2.45 -10.18 5.05
C ASP A 47 -1.91 -9.27 3.93
N LEU A 48 -0.58 -9.08 3.91
CA LEU A 48 0.06 -8.26 2.89
C LEU A 48 0.21 -9.06 1.59
N LYS A 49 -0.58 -8.69 0.58
CA LYS A 49 -0.60 -9.30 -0.76
C LYS A 49 -0.87 -8.24 -1.83
N PRO A 50 -0.58 -8.49 -3.12
CA PRO A 50 -0.77 -7.50 -4.17
C PRO A 50 -2.18 -6.90 -4.25
N HIS A 51 -3.22 -7.67 -3.92
CA HIS A 51 -4.60 -7.17 -3.87
C HIS A 51 -4.83 -6.09 -2.79
N ASN A 52 -4.04 -6.14 -1.72
CA ASN A 52 -4.12 -5.24 -0.58
C ASN A 52 -3.11 -4.07 -0.68
N VAL A 53 -2.48 -3.90 -1.84
CA VAL A 53 -1.64 -2.74 -2.16
C VAL A 53 -2.34 -1.91 -3.23
N LEU A 54 -2.90 -0.79 -2.82
CA LEU A 54 -3.57 0.15 -3.71
C LEU A 54 -2.57 1.19 -4.21
N LEU A 55 -2.77 1.69 -5.42
CA LEU A 55 -2.04 2.84 -5.94
C LEU A 55 -3.03 4.00 -6.06
N ASP A 56 -2.67 5.16 -5.53
CA ASP A 56 -3.47 6.36 -5.76
C ASP A 56 -3.20 6.98 -7.13
N CYS A 57 -3.90 8.08 -7.42
CA CYS A 57 -3.80 8.74 -8.71
C CYS A 57 -2.39 9.37 -8.97
N SER A 58 -1.53 9.45 -7.94
CA SER A 58 -0.12 9.88 -8.02
C SER A 58 0.87 8.71 -8.07
N MET A 59 0.39 7.47 -8.24
CA MET A 59 1.21 6.24 -8.22
C MET A 59 1.91 5.98 -6.88
N ILE A 60 1.35 6.51 -5.78
CA ILE A 60 1.86 6.28 -4.43
C ILE A 60 1.17 5.03 -3.86
N PRO A 61 1.93 4.05 -3.32
CA PRO A 61 1.36 2.85 -2.72
C PRO A 61 0.65 3.18 -1.40
N LYS A 62 -0.49 2.53 -1.19
CA LYS A 62 -1.27 2.54 0.06
C LYS A 62 -1.58 1.11 0.46
N ILE A 63 -1.26 0.77 1.71
CA ILE A 63 -1.59 -0.52 2.31
C ILE A 63 -3.08 -0.49 2.69
N ALA A 64 -3.83 -1.51 2.30
CA ALA A 64 -5.26 -1.62 2.52
C ALA A 64 -5.62 -2.98 3.16
N ASP A 65 -6.85 -3.08 3.66
CA ASP A 65 -7.40 -4.27 4.31
C ASP A 65 -6.65 -4.72 5.57
N PHE A 66 -6.88 -3.96 6.65
CA PHE A 66 -6.38 -4.26 7.99
C PHE A 66 -7.32 -5.20 8.77
N GLY A 67 -8.24 -5.91 8.11
CA GLY A 67 -9.19 -6.81 8.81
C GLY A 67 -8.51 -7.94 9.57
N SER A 68 -7.32 -8.35 9.10
CA SER A 68 -6.44 -9.31 9.79
C SER A 68 -5.35 -8.64 10.61
N ALA A 69 -5.31 -7.32 10.75
CA ALA A 69 -4.22 -6.65 11.46
C ALA A 69 -4.28 -6.92 12.97
N ARG A 70 -3.12 -6.87 13.64
CA ARG A 70 -3.03 -7.02 15.09
C ARG A 70 -2.01 -6.04 15.66
N ALA A 71 -2.43 -5.29 16.67
CA ALA A 71 -1.53 -4.52 17.50
C ALA A 71 -0.71 -5.48 18.38
N LEU A 72 0.61 -5.32 18.38
CA LEU A 72 1.47 -5.95 19.36
C LEU A 72 1.76 -4.89 20.44
N SER A 73 0.99 -4.95 21.52
CA SER A 73 1.20 -4.17 22.74
C SER A 73 2.38 -4.71 23.53
#